data_AF-A0A9W9YHG2-F1
#
_entry.id   AF-A0A9W9YHG2-F1
#
_cell.length_a   1.000
_cell.length_b   1.000
_cell.length_c   1.000
_cell.angle_alpha   90.00
_cell.angle_beta   90.00
_cell.angle_gamma   90.00
#
_symmetry.space_group_name_H-M   'P 1'
#
loop_
_entity.id
_entity.type
_entity.pdbx_description
1 polymer ?
#
loop_
_entity_poly.entity_id
_entity_poly.type
_entity_poly.pdbx_seq_one_letter_code
_entity_poly.pdbx_strand_id
1 'polypeptide(L)'
;MSVTAMMSVLQAFNTSLNNLEENVGFVQMPWMKLKEQGLIRSIGVSNFGVNHLKEMEKAGLPTPAVNQIELNAYWRLEDIVKYCQEKGIAVMGYAPIFRGQKK
;
A
#
# COMPACT_ATOMS: atom_id res chain seq x y z
N MET A 1 1.66 21.69 -23.35
CA MET A 1 0.88 20.50 -22.94
C MET A 1 -0.34 21.00 -22.20
N SER A 2 -1.54 20.74 -22.75
CA SER A 2 -2.79 21.39 -22.32
C SER A 2 -3.21 20.98 -20.90
N VAL A 3 -3.75 21.93 -20.13
CA VAL A 3 -4.34 21.76 -18.79
C VAL A 3 -5.38 20.61 -18.77
N THR A 4 -5.98 20.29 -19.92
CA THR A 4 -6.91 19.17 -20.14
C THR A 4 -6.28 17.80 -19.85
N ALA A 5 -4.99 17.60 -20.14
CA ALA A 5 -4.30 16.32 -19.91
C ALA A 5 -3.99 16.07 -18.42
N MET A 6 -3.83 17.13 -17.64
CA MET A 6 -3.59 17.02 -16.20
C MET A 6 -4.88 16.75 -15.43
N MET A 7 -6.00 17.34 -15.88
CA MET A 7 -7.33 17.08 -15.31
C MET A 7 -7.81 15.65 -15.59
N SER A 8 -7.55 15.08 -16.77
CA SER A 8 -7.94 13.70 -17.08
C SER A 8 -7.15 12.66 -16.27
N VAL A 9 -5.87 12.91 -16.00
CA VAL A 9 -5.06 12.08 -15.09
C VAL A 9 -5.56 12.19 -13.65
N LEU A 10 -5.92 13.40 -13.19
CA LEU A 10 -6.48 13.61 -11.85
C LEU A 10 -7.86 12.94 -11.69
N GLN A 11 -8.70 13.01 -12.72
CA GLN A 11 -10.01 12.37 -12.75
C GLN A 11 -9.87 10.84 -12.74
N ALA A 12 -8.96 10.29 -13.55
CA ALA A 12 -8.67 8.85 -13.57
C ALA A 12 -8.11 8.37 -12.23
N PHE A 13 -7.27 9.19 -11.58
CA PHE A 13 -6.78 8.94 -10.24
C PHE A 13 -7.94 8.91 -9.24
N ASN A 14 -8.81 9.92 -9.23
CA ASN A 14 -9.90 10.07 -8.27
C ASN A 14 -11.00 9.00 -8.44
N THR A 15 -11.33 8.60 -9.67
CA THR A 15 -12.23 7.48 -9.95
C THR A 15 -11.60 6.15 -9.55
N SER A 16 -10.28 5.99 -9.71
CA SER A 16 -9.57 4.82 -9.21
C SER A 16 -9.53 4.78 -7.68
N LEU A 17 -9.53 5.93 -7.00
CA LEU A 17 -9.54 6.04 -5.52
C LEU A 17 -10.88 5.58 -4.90
N ASN A 18 -12.01 5.81 -5.56
CA ASN A 18 -13.33 5.42 -5.04
C ASN A 18 -13.63 3.92 -5.19
N ASN A 19 -12.94 3.21 -6.07
CA ASN A 19 -13.04 1.74 -6.23
C ASN A 19 -12.04 0.97 -5.33
N LEU A 20 -11.27 1.66 -4.48
CA LEU A 20 -10.17 1.07 -3.70
C LEU A 20 -10.61 0.21 -2.52
N GLU A 21 -11.79 0.46 -1.96
CA GLU A 21 -12.23 -0.27 -0.75
C GLU A 21 -12.63 -1.72 -1.06
N GLU A 22 -12.94 -2.07 -2.32
CA GLU A 22 -13.53 -3.37 -2.66
C GLU A 22 -12.65 -4.30 -3.52
N ASN A 23 -11.56 -3.83 -4.15
CA ASN A 23 -10.79 -4.69 -5.07
C ASN A 23 -9.28 -4.41 -5.05
N VAL A 24 -8.55 -5.11 -4.19
CA VAL A 24 -7.09 -5.01 -4.03
C VAL A 24 -6.32 -5.26 -5.35
N GLY A 25 -6.85 -6.12 -6.23
CA GLY A 25 -6.27 -6.38 -7.55
C GLY A 25 -6.36 -5.22 -8.55
N PHE A 26 -7.42 -4.41 -8.45
CA PHE A 26 -7.62 -3.28 -9.36
C PHE A 26 -6.62 -2.14 -9.08
N VAL A 27 -6.29 -1.93 -7.81
CA VAL A 27 -5.38 -0.86 -7.37
C VAL A 27 -3.96 -1.07 -7.87
N GLN A 28 -3.50 -2.32 -7.96
CA GLN A 28 -2.08 -2.60 -8.14
C GLN A 28 -1.62 -2.56 -9.60
N MET A 29 -2.54 -2.82 -10.55
CA MET A 29 -2.25 -2.93 -11.98
C MET A 29 -1.68 -1.64 -12.63
N PRO A 30 -2.17 -0.42 -12.31
CA PRO A 30 -1.58 0.81 -12.86
C PRO A 30 -0.12 1.01 -12.44
N TRP A 31 0.23 0.67 -11.20
CA TRP A 31 1.59 0.86 -10.67
C TRP A 31 2.59 -0.09 -11.30
N MET A 32 2.17 -1.31 -11.69
CA MET A 32 3.04 -2.24 -12.41
C MET A 32 3.52 -1.64 -13.74
N LYS A 33 2.61 -0.99 -14.49
CA LYS A 33 2.97 -0.29 -15.74
C LYS A 33 3.97 0.83 -15.51
N LEU A 34 3.81 1.60 -14.43
CA LEU A 34 4.76 2.67 -14.06
C LEU A 34 6.14 2.11 -13.70
N LYS A 35 6.19 0.92 -13.09
CA LYS A 35 7.44 0.21 -12.77
C LYS A 35 8.13 -0.28 -14.05
N GLU A 36 7.37 -0.87 -14.98
CA GLU A 36 7.87 -1.31 -16.29
C GLU A 36 8.42 -0.13 -17.13
N GLN A 37 7.77 1.03 -17.04
CA GLN A 37 8.24 2.27 -17.67
C GLN A 37 9.47 2.89 -16.97
N GLY A 38 9.93 2.31 -15.86
CA GLY A 38 11.07 2.82 -15.09
C GLY A 38 10.79 4.11 -14.30
N LEU A 39 9.53 4.53 -14.19
CA LEU A 39 9.13 5.74 -13.46
C LEU A 39 9.15 5.54 -11.94
N ILE A 40 8.95 4.30 -11.49
CA ILE A 40 9.04 3.92 -10.08
C ILE A 40 9.94 2.70 -9.91
N ARG A 41 10.69 2.64 -8.81
CA ARG A 41 11.64 1.55 -8.53
C ARG A 41 10.98 0.35 -7.83
N SER A 42 10.05 0.62 -6.92
CA SER A 42 9.43 -0.38 -6.05
C SER A 42 7.99 0.00 -5.73
N ILE A 43 7.16 -1.02 -5.46
CA ILE A 43 5.75 -0.87 -5.09
C ILE A 43 5.59 -1.43 -3.68
N GLY A 44 4.90 -0.69 -2.81
CA GLY A 44 4.58 -1.08 -1.45
C GLY A 44 3.11 -0.80 -1.13
N VAL A 45 2.69 -1.20 0.06
CA VAL A 45 1.35 -0.98 0.60
C VAL A 45 1.42 -0.28 1.96
N SER A 46 0.31 0.27 2.43
CA SER A 46 0.20 0.91 3.74
C SER A 46 -1.08 0.48 4.42
N ASN A 47 -1.04 0.22 5.73
CA ASN A 47 -2.17 -0.18 6.57
C ASN A 47 -2.79 -1.53 6.18
N PHE A 48 -2.00 -2.44 5.60
CA PHE A 48 -2.47 -3.77 5.24
C PHE A 48 -2.29 -4.75 6.40
N GLY A 49 -3.38 -5.41 6.80
CA GLY A 49 -3.34 -6.54 7.73
C GLY A 49 -3.04 -7.86 7.02
N VAL A 50 -2.91 -8.93 7.80
CA VAL A 50 -2.54 -10.26 7.29
C VAL A 50 -3.55 -10.76 6.24
N ASN A 51 -4.84 -10.53 6.47
CA ASN A 51 -5.90 -10.97 5.56
C ASN A 51 -5.80 -10.26 4.20
N HIS A 52 -5.57 -8.94 4.18
CA HIS A 52 -5.40 -8.19 2.94
C HIS A 52 -4.19 -8.70 2.13
N LEU A 53 -3.06 -8.98 2.80
CA LEU A 53 -1.89 -9.54 2.13
C LEU A 53 -2.12 -10.96 1.61
N LYS A 54 -2.87 -11.79 2.34
CA LYS A 54 -3.27 -13.12 1.86
C LYS A 54 -4.21 -13.03 0.67
N GLU A 55 -5.11 -12.06 0.63
CA GLU A 55 -6.00 -11.83 -0.52
C GLU A 55 -5.22 -11.37 -1.75
N MET A 56 -4.21 -10.50 -1.57
CA MET A 56 -3.28 -10.16 -2.65
C MET A 56 -2.55 -11.39 -3.20
N GLU A 57 -2.04 -12.24 -2.31
CA GLU A 57 -1.37 -13.49 -2.68
C GLU A 57 -2.32 -14.42 -3.45
N LYS A 58 -3.55 -14.60 -2.96
CA LYS A 58 -4.59 -15.40 -3.64
C LYS A 58 -4.98 -14.82 -5.00
N ALA A 59 -4.97 -13.50 -5.15
CA ALA A 59 -5.23 -12.82 -6.41
C ALA A 59 -4.04 -12.91 -7.39
N GLY A 60 -2.93 -13.56 -7.02
CA GLY A 60 -1.75 -13.71 -7.86
C GLY A 60 -0.96 -12.42 -8.06
N LEU A 61 -1.13 -11.44 -7.16
CA LEU A 61 -0.43 -10.17 -7.25
C LEU A 61 1.01 -10.31 -6.72
N PRO A 62 1.97 -9.53 -7.25
CA PRO A 62 3.32 -9.46 -6.74
C PRO A 62 3.37 -9.08 -5.25
N THR A 63 4.27 -9.72 -4.52
CA THR A 63 4.53 -9.38 -3.11
C THR A 63 5.02 -7.94 -3.00
N PRO A 64 4.41 -7.09 -2.15
CA PRO A 64 4.84 -5.71 -1.99
C PRO A 64 6.23 -5.65 -1.36
N ALA A 65 7.03 -4.66 -1.76
CA ALA A 65 8.38 -4.49 -1.22
C ALA A 65 8.36 -4.01 0.24
N VAL A 66 7.35 -3.23 0.61
CA VAL A 66 7.19 -2.67 1.96
C VAL A 66 5.71 -2.65 2.35
N ASN A 67 5.42 -2.86 3.64
CA ASN A 67 4.13 -2.55 4.26
C ASN A 67 4.36 -1.49 5.35
N GLN A 68 3.80 -0.29 5.14
CA GLN A 68 3.85 0.79 6.12
C GLN A 68 2.68 0.65 7.10
N ILE A 69 2.95 0.44 8.39
CA ILE A 69 1.90 0.21 9.40
C ILE A 69 2.17 1.02 10.67
N GLU A 70 1.13 1.23 11.48
CA GLU A 70 1.30 1.90 12.77
C GLU A 70 2.05 0.99 13.72
N LEU A 71 3.24 1.42 14.15
CA LEU A 71 4.05 0.67 15.08
C LEU A 71 4.63 1.62 16.11
N ASN A 72 4.31 1.36 17.36
CA ASN A 72 4.84 2.09 18.50
C ASN A 72 4.99 1.16 19.72
N ALA A 73 5.56 1.67 20.81
CA ALA A 73 5.81 0.86 22.01
C ALA A 73 4.54 0.19 22.59
N TYR A 74 3.37 0.78 22.39
CA TYR A 74 2.08 0.27 22.84
C TYR A 74 1.34 -0.57 21.79
N TRP A 75 1.69 -0.41 20.52
CA TRP A 75 1.00 -1.00 19.37
C TRP A 75 2.01 -1.69 18.46
N ARG A 76 2.46 -2.88 18.87
CA ARG A 76 3.54 -3.64 18.23
C ARG A 76 3.09 -4.54 17.08
N LEU A 77 1.79 -4.85 16.99
CA LEU A 77 1.15 -5.60 15.90
C LEU A 77 1.97 -6.84 15.45
N GLU A 78 2.33 -7.71 16.39
CA GLU A 78 3.30 -8.79 16.17
C GLU A 78 2.92 -9.74 15.02
N ASP A 79 1.63 -10.06 14.86
CA ASP A 79 1.14 -10.99 13.83
C ASP A 79 1.45 -10.51 12.41
N ILE A 80 1.18 -9.24 12.11
CA ILE A 80 1.45 -8.67 10.77
C ILE A 80 2.94 -8.44 10.57
N VAL A 81 3.69 -8.05 11.62
CA VAL A 81 5.15 -7.90 11.53
C VAL A 81 5.79 -9.24 11.18
N LYS A 82 5.40 -10.31 11.88
CA LYS A 82 5.90 -11.66 11.64
C LYS A 82 5.53 -12.15 10.23
N TYR A 83 4.27 -11.96 9.82
CA TYR A 83 3.84 -12.34 8.48
C TYR A 83 4.62 -11.59 7.39
N CYS A 84 4.85 -10.28 7.55
CA CYS A 84 5.67 -9.50 6.63
C CYS A 84 7.11 -10.03 6.57
N GLN A 85 7.73 -10.33 7.71
CA GLN A 85 9.09 -10.90 7.76
C GLN A 85 9.18 -12.26 7.06
N GLU A 86 8.23 -13.15 7.30
CA GLU A 86 8.18 -14.49 6.67
C GLU A 86 8.01 -14.40 5.15
N LYS A 87 7.30 -13.39 4.65
CA LYS A 87 7.07 -13.17 3.22
C LYS A 87 8.13 -12.29 2.55
N GLY A 88 9.17 -11.86 3.28
CA GLY A 88 10.21 -10.97 2.76
C GLY A 88 9.74 -9.54 2.48
N ILE A 89 8.65 -9.10 3.11
CA ILE A 89 8.10 -7.74 3.00
C ILE A 89 8.76 -6.88 4.06
N ALA A 90 9.38 -5.76 3.67
CA ALA A 90 9.93 -4.81 4.63
C ALA A 90 8.80 -4.16 5.45
N VAL A 91 9.00 -4.01 6.76
CA VAL A 91 8.03 -3.32 7.62
C VAL A 91 8.51 -1.90 7.87
N MET A 92 7.65 -0.91 7.62
CA MET A 92 7.93 0.49 7.91
C MET A 92 6.94 1.03 8.95
N GLY A 93 7.42 1.32 10.15
CA GLY A 93 6.59 1.88 11.22
C GLY A 93 6.31 3.37 11.00
N TYR A 94 5.05 3.78 11.15
CA TYR A 94 4.69 5.19 11.33
C TYR A 94 4.16 5.46 12.76
N ALA A 95 4.19 6.73 13.17
CA ALA A 95 3.84 7.18 14.52
C ALA A 95 4.62 6.45 15.66
N PRO A 96 5.95 6.33 15.58
CA PRO A 96 6.75 5.51 16.51
C PRO A 96 6.69 5.97 17.97
N ILE A 97 6.41 7.26 18.19
CA ILE A 97 6.32 7.90 19.52
C ILE A 97 4.88 8.19 19.96
N PHE A 98 3.89 7.52 19.35
CA PHE A 98 2.45 7.74 19.55
C PHE A 98 1.98 9.12 19.05
N ARG A 99 0.74 9.21 18.58
CA ARG A 99 0.14 10.51 18.24
C ARG A 99 -0.26 11.17 19.56
N GLY A 100 0.32 12.32 19.89
CA GLY A 100 0.12 13.04 21.17
C GLY A 100 -1.31 13.59 21.39
N GLN A 101 -2.34 12.79 21.16
CA GLN A 101 -3.72 13.12 21.47
C GLN A 101 -3.95 12.82 22.95
N LYS A 102 -4.13 13.89 23.72
CA LYS A 102 -4.73 13.86 25.06
C LYS A 102 -6.17 13.34 24.92
N LYS A 103 -6.54 12.32 25.68
CA LYS A 103 -7.94 12.07 26.02
C LYS A 103 -8.47 13.20 26.89
#